data_AF-A0A975QQG2-F1
#
_entry.id   AF-A0A975QQG2-F1
#
_cell.length_a   1.000
_cell.length_b   1.000
_cell.length_c   1.000
_cell.angle_alpha   90.00
_cell.angle_beta   90.00
_cell.angle_gamma   90.00
#
_symmetry.space_group_name_H-M   'P 1'
#
loop_
_entity.id
_entity.type
_entity.pdbx_description
1 polymer ?
#
loop_
_entity_poly.entity_id
_entity_poly.type
_entity_poly.pdbx_seq_one_letter_code
_entity_poly.pdbx_strand_id
1 'polypeptide(L)'
;MKYKITLIVLLLSIVIMKSSIEIHTVEQETEDRKAIYELYSKYTEIPWYLIGAIDQYERNTKAFKSYCPKEDELISICIDPIIWQGRDNPFDNDNNPMTISMFFGIGLDGNSDGFADRLNPYDRLITLLSYLTMNGKNSDDIRNSLIDYYENEEGVRIIYEIAGLFQEFEIIDLSKRVFPIPKYYDSAYTNGFGAGRSYGGRRSHEGIDIFAHYGTPVLSTSYGVVEKIGWNRYGGYRIGIRDYYNTYQYYAHLQGYKKGLKEGDYVKPGDVIGFVGSTGYGKEGTSGRFAPHLHFGLYKYDGKREWSFNPYNFIRKWERISLR
;
A
#
# COMPACT_ATOMS: atom_id res chain seq x y z
N MET A 1 55.29 0.21 21.19
CA MET A 1 54.20 1.22 20.99
C MET A 1 53.85 1.23 19.51
N LYS A 2 52.56 1.10 19.16
CA LYS A 2 51.94 1.23 17.80
C LYS A 2 52.27 0.05 16.88
N TYR A 3 51.35 -0.68 16.25
CA TYR A 3 50.17 -0.29 15.47
C TYR A 3 49.09 -1.38 15.53
N LYS A 4 47.83 -1.03 15.80
CA LYS A 4 46.65 -1.89 15.53
C LYS A 4 45.34 -1.08 15.56
N ILE A 5 45.21 -0.03 14.75
CA ILE A 5 43.92 0.67 14.54
C ILE A 5 43.88 1.25 13.12
N THR A 6 43.58 0.46 12.07
CA THR A 6 43.25 1.02 10.73
C THR A 6 42.50 0.06 9.80
N LEU A 7 41.47 -0.67 10.27
CA LEU A 7 40.63 -1.48 9.35
C LEU A 7 39.11 -1.42 9.62
N ILE A 8 38.64 -0.49 10.46
CA ILE A 8 37.20 -0.34 10.77
C ILE A 8 36.58 0.89 10.09
N VAL A 9 37.37 1.86 9.62
CA VAL A 9 36.86 3.11 9.03
C VAL A 9 36.44 2.96 7.55
N LEU A 10 37.11 2.09 6.78
CA LEU A 10 36.86 1.96 5.33
C LEU A 10 35.55 1.20 4.99
N LEU A 11 35.20 0.18 5.79
CA LEU A 11 33.96 -0.59 5.62
C LEU A 11 32.74 0.24 6.05
N LEU A 12 32.86 1.04 7.12
CA LEU A 12 31.80 1.94 7.54
C LEU A 12 31.55 3.05 6.49
N SER A 13 32.60 3.65 5.93
CA SER A 13 32.46 4.73 4.95
C SER A 13 31.83 4.27 3.64
N ILE A 14 32.13 3.05 3.16
CA ILE A 14 31.53 2.48 1.95
C ILE A 14 30.04 2.17 2.17
N VAL A 15 29.69 1.61 3.33
CA VAL A 15 28.28 1.35 3.67
C VAL A 15 27.49 2.65 3.81
N ILE A 16 28.08 3.68 4.43
CA ILE A 16 27.47 5.00 4.56
C ILE A 16 27.28 5.63 3.18
N MET A 17 28.31 5.68 2.33
CA MET A 17 28.19 6.20 0.96
C MET A 17 27.12 5.46 0.15
N LYS A 18 27.09 4.12 0.20
CA LYS A 18 26.09 3.34 -0.54
C LYS A 18 24.68 3.63 -0.04
N SER A 19 24.48 3.71 1.27
CA SER A 19 23.18 4.06 1.86
C SER A 19 22.75 5.50 1.53
N SER A 20 23.69 6.46 1.50
CA SER A 20 23.40 7.85 1.14
C SER A 20 23.06 7.99 -0.34
N ILE A 21 23.76 7.26 -1.22
CA ILE A 21 23.44 7.21 -2.66
C ILE A 21 22.06 6.58 -2.87
N GLU A 22 21.76 5.46 -2.22
CA GLU A 22 20.47 4.75 -2.33
C GLU A 22 19.30 5.60 -1.80
N ILE A 23 19.49 6.31 -0.68
CA ILE A 23 18.50 7.26 -0.15
C ILE A 23 18.29 8.43 -1.14
N HIS A 24 19.37 9.03 -1.64
CA HIS A 24 19.28 10.13 -2.62
C HIS A 24 18.60 9.70 -3.91
N THR A 25 18.81 8.46 -4.39
CA THR A 25 18.11 7.97 -5.59
C THR A 25 16.63 7.76 -5.36
N VAL A 26 16.22 7.27 -4.18
CA VAL A 26 14.80 7.07 -3.85
C VAL A 26 14.07 8.41 -3.65
N GLU A 27 14.73 9.38 -3.01
CA GLU A 27 14.20 10.74 -2.85
C GLU A 27 14.04 11.42 -4.21
N GLN A 28 15.06 11.35 -5.08
CA GLN A 28 14.98 11.88 -6.45
C GLN A 28 13.85 11.23 -7.26
N GLU A 29 13.74 9.89 -7.23
CA GLU A 29 12.67 9.18 -7.95
C GLU A 29 11.28 9.59 -7.43
N THR A 30 11.15 9.81 -6.12
CA THR A 30 9.90 10.28 -5.50
C THR A 30 9.52 11.69 -5.97
N GLU A 31 10.50 12.60 -6.03
CA GLU A 31 10.31 13.95 -6.56
C GLU A 31 9.92 13.92 -8.04
N ASP A 32 10.64 13.14 -8.84
CA ASP A 32 10.41 13.00 -10.28
C ASP A 32 8.98 12.46 -10.56
N ARG A 33 8.54 11.45 -9.80
CA ARG A 33 7.18 10.90 -9.89
C ARG A 33 6.12 11.96 -9.57
N LYS A 34 6.30 12.69 -8.47
CA LYS A 34 5.33 13.73 -8.06
C LYS A 34 5.25 14.83 -9.12
N ALA A 35 6.38 15.26 -9.68
CA ALA A 35 6.44 16.25 -10.74
C ALA A 35 5.67 15.80 -12.00
N ILE A 36 5.78 14.53 -12.38
CA ILE A 36 5.01 13.95 -13.48
C ILE A 36 3.50 13.99 -13.17
N TYR A 37 3.08 13.59 -11.96
CA TYR A 37 1.66 13.63 -11.60
C TYR A 37 1.10 15.05 -11.65
N GLU A 38 1.85 16.04 -11.16
CA GLU A 38 1.44 17.44 -11.22
C GLU A 38 1.39 18.00 -12.64
N LEU A 39 2.33 17.61 -13.50
CA LEU A 39 2.33 17.97 -14.92
C LEU A 39 1.08 17.44 -15.62
N TYR A 40 0.82 16.15 -15.50
CA TYR A 40 -0.32 15.51 -16.16
C TYR A 40 -1.65 15.94 -15.53
N SER A 41 -1.67 16.30 -14.25
CA SER A 41 -2.84 16.88 -13.60
C SER A 41 -3.28 18.18 -14.27
N LYS A 42 -2.33 19.04 -14.66
CA LYS A 42 -2.65 20.28 -15.41
C LYS A 42 -3.17 19.99 -16.82
N TYR A 43 -2.71 18.92 -17.45
CA TYR A 43 -3.09 18.56 -18.81
C TYR A 43 -4.48 17.92 -18.89
N THR A 44 -4.80 17.04 -17.93
CA THR A 44 -6.03 16.22 -17.97
C THR A 44 -7.13 16.72 -17.05
N GLU A 45 -6.80 17.63 -16.11
CA GLU A 45 -7.64 18.08 -15.00
C GLU A 45 -7.97 16.97 -13.97
N ILE A 46 -7.35 15.79 -14.10
CA ILE A 46 -7.38 14.78 -13.05
C ILE A 46 -6.46 15.24 -11.91
N PRO A 47 -6.89 15.27 -10.64
CA PRO A 47 -6.02 15.70 -9.55
C PRO A 47 -4.75 14.85 -9.42
N TRP A 48 -3.61 15.48 -9.16
CA TRP A 48 -2.30 14.80 -9.06
C TRP A 48 -2.31 13.62 -8.09
N TYR A 49 -3.04 13.75 -6.97
CA TYR A 49 -3.12 12.71 -5.95
C TYR A 49 -3.89 11.47 -6.43
N LEU A 50 -4.84 11.63 -7.35
CA LEU A 50 -5.54 10.52 -7.98
C LEU A 50 -4.66 9.84 -9.04
N ILE A 51 -3.93 10.63 -9.85
CA ILE A 51 -2.95 10.09 -10.81
C ILE A 51 -1.88 9.27 -10.08
N GLY A 52 -1.31 9.83 -9.01
CA GLY A 52 -0.32 9.14 -8.20
C GLY A 52 -0.88 7.88 -7.54
N ALA A 53 -2.14 7.91 -7.10
CA ALA A 53 -2.77 6.74 -6.49
C ALA A 53 -3.02 5.60 -7.48
N ILE A 54 -3.42 5.91 -8.71
CA ILE A 54 -3.52 4.93 -9.80
C ILE A 54 -2.15 4.29 -10.04
N ASP A 55 -1.10 5.09 -10.19
CA ASP A 55 0.27 4.59 -10.37
C ASP A 55 0.73 3.72 -9.18
N GLN A 56 0.44 4.15 -7.96
CA GLN A 56 0.81 3.41 -6.75
C GLN A 56 0.04 2.09 -6.63
N TYR A 57 -1.25 2.06 -6.99
CA TYR A 57 -2.03 0.83 -7.04
C TYR A 57 -1.49 -0.15 -8.08
N GLU A 58 -1.13 0.34 -9.26
CA GLU A 58 -0.47 -0.44 -10.32
C GLU A 58 0.87 -1.00 -9.82
N ARG A 59 1.70 -0.17 -9.18
CA ARG A 59 2.96 -0.61 -8.55
C ARG A 59 2.75 -1.71 -7.52
N ASN A 60 1.66 -1.65 -6.75
CA ASN A 60 1.32 -2.64 -5.74
C ASN A 60 0.84 -3.98 -6.32
N THR A 61 0.34 -3.99 -7.56
CA THR A 61 -0.35 -5.14 -8.17
C THR A 61 0.33 -5.70 -9.42
N LYS A 62 1.26 -4.96 -10.05
CA LYS A 62 1.94 -5.33 -11.30
C LYS A 62 2.61 -6.71 -11.27
N ALA A 63 3.07 -7.16 -10.10
CA ALA A 63 3.65 -8.49 -9.94
C ALA A 63 2.68 -9.61 -10.34
N PHE A 64 1.37 -9.41 -10.16
CA PHE A 64 0.31 -10.39 -10.42
C PHE A 64 -0.28 -10.30 -11.84
N LYS A 65 0.14 -9.30 -12.64
CA LYS A 65 -0.29 -9.11 -14.03
C LYS A 65 0.80 -9.61 -14.97
N SER A 66 0.55 -10.66 -15.75
CA SER A 66 1.57 -11.29 -16.60
C SER A 66 2.13 -10.39 -17.69
N TYR A 67 1.35 -9.41 -18.15
CA TYR A 67 1.70 -8.50 -19.25
C TYR A 67 2.44 -7.23 -18.83
N CYS A 68 2.65 -7.01 -17.52
CA CYS A 68 3.31 -5.82 -17.00
C CYS A 68 4.83 -6.04 -16.86
N PRO A 69 5.66 -5.01 -17.11
CA PRO A 69 7.07 -5.01 -16.73
C PRO A 69 7.23 -5.35 -15.25
N LYS A 70 8.31 -6.07 -14.92
CA LYS A 70 8.55 -6.56 -13.55
C LYS A 70 9.56 -5.70 -12.80
N GLU A 71 10.37 -4.97 -13.55
CA GLU A 71 11.31 -3.98 -13.09
C GLU A 71 10.59 -2.81 -12.43
N ASP A 72 11.28 -2.12 -11.53
CA ASP A 72 10.79 -0.86 -10.98
C ASP A 72 11.00 0.26 -11.99
N GLU A 73 9.89 0.91 -12.33
CA GLU A 73 9.81 1.99 -13.31
C GLU A 73 9.27 3.25 -12.62
N LEU A 74 9.61 4.40 -13.18
CA LEU A 74 9.13 5.69 -12.68
C LEU A 74 7.60 5.73 -12.66
N ILE A 75 6.96 5.26 -13.74
CA ILE A 75 5.51 5.02 -13.82
C ILE A 75 5.27 3.52 -14.00
N SER A 76 4.55 2.92 -13.06
CA SER A 76 4.21 1.49 -13.00
C SER A 76 2.86 1.15 -13.64
N ILE A 77 2.10 2.14 -14.10
CA ILE A 77 0.88 1.90 -14.90
C ILE A 77 1.22 0.95 -16.04
N CYS A 78 0.42 -0.11 -16.22
CA CYS A 78 0.54 -1.03 -17.34
C CYS A 78 -0.85 -1.34 -17.89
N ILE A 79 -0.91 -1.48 -19.22
CA ILE A 79 -2.17 -1.68 -19.96
C ILE A 79 -2.12 -3.06 -20.61
N ASP A 80 -3.24 -3.78 -20.53
CA ASP A 80 -3.41 -5.08 -21.17
C ASP A 80 -3.19 -4.93 -22.69
N PRO A 81 -2.35 -5.78 -23.32
CA PRO A 81 -2.07 -5.69 -24.76
C PRO A 81 -3.33 -5.67 -25.62
N ILE A 82 -4.36 -6.44 -25.26
CA ILE A 82 -5.62 -6.54 -26.02
C ILE A 82 -6.36 -5.21 -25.98
N ILE A 83 -6.38 -4.53 -24.84
CA ILE A 83 -7.01 -3.22 -24.67
C ILE A 83 -6.17 -2.15 -25.39
N TRP A 84 -4.84 -2.21 -25.27
CA TRP A 84 -3.91 -1.28 -25.91
C TRP A 84 -4.08 -1.25 -27.43
N GLN A 85 -3.96 -2.42 -28.08
CA GLN A 85 -3.89 -2.54 -29.54
C GLN A 85 -5.26 -2.72 -30.20
N GLY A 86 -6.27 -3.12 -29.43
CA GLY A 86 -7.59 -3.53 -29.94
C GLY A 86 -7.69 -5.05 -30.12
N ARG A 87 -8.82 -5.64 -29.71
CA ARG A 87 -9.03 -7.10 -29.66
C ARG A 87 -8.83 -7.79 -31.02
N ASP A 88 -9.26 -7.14 -32.09
CA ASP A 88 -9.27 -7.71 -33.44
C ASP A 88 -8.10 -7.21 -34.30
N ASN A 89 -7.11 -6.54 -33.70
CA ASN A 89 -5.93 -6.06 -34.40
C ASN A 89 -5.04 -7.24 -34.84
N PRO A 90 -4.80 -7.45 -36.15
CA PRO A 90 -4.00 -8.55 -36.66
C PRO A 90 -2.49 -8.33 -36.55
N PHE A 91 -2.05 -7.13 -36.16
CA PHE A 91 -0.64 -6.78 -36.04
C PHE A 91 -0.13 -7.04 -34.62
N ASP A 92 0.80 -7.98 -34.47
CA ASP A 92 1.45 -8.25 -33.19
C ASP A 92 2.35 -7.06 -32.77
N ASN A 93 2.21 -6.60 -31.53
CA ASN A 93 2.96 -5.46 -30.97
C ASN A 93 2.83 -4.19 -31.83
N ASP A 94 1.65 -3.94 -32.37
CA ASP A 94 1.34 -2.71 -33.10
C ASP A 94 1.66 -1.48 -32.24
N ASN A 95 2.50 -0.60 -32.78
CA ASN A 95 2.89 0.67 -32.16
C ASN A 95 2.54 1.88 -33.06
N ASN A 96 1.80 1.67 -34.15
CA ASN A 96 1.34 2.77 -35.00
C ASN A 96 -0.01 3.27 -34.47
N PRO A 97 -0.11 4.53 -34.00
CA PRO A 97 -1.34 5.05 -33.42
C PRO A 97 -2.56 4.97 -34.36
N MET A 98 -2.34 5.09 -35.67
CA MET A 98 -3.42 5.05 -36.66
C MET A 98 -4.03 3.65 -36.80
N THR A 99 -3.19 2.61 -36.85
CA THR A 99 -3.67 1.22 -36.95
C THR A 99 -4.29 0.77 -35.65
N ILE A 100 -3.68 1.09 -34.50
CA ILE A 100 -4.27 0.86 -33.17
C ILE A 100 -5.69 1.44 -33.08
N SER A 101 -5.86 2.71 -33.47
CA SER A 101 -7.17 3.37 -33.47
C SER A 101 -8.17 2.71 -34.43
N MET A 102 -7.71 2.23 -35.60
CA MET A 102 -8.56 1.54 -36.58
C MET A 102 -9.16 0.24 -36.03
N PHE A 103 -8.50 -0.39 -35.06
CA PHE A 103 -8.97 -1.59 -34.36
C PHE A 103 -9.55 -1.31 -32.97
N PHE A 104 -9.92 -0.06 -32.69
CA PHE A 104 -10.49 0.39 -31.41
C PHE A 104 -9.57 0.15 -30.21
N GLY A 105 -8.26 0.05 -30.43
CA GLY A 105 -7.27 0.10 -29.37
C GLY A 105 -7.15 1.51 -28.79
N ILE A 106 -6.76 1.59 -27.51
CA ILE A 106 -6.65 2.88 -26.81
C ILE A 106 -5.25 3.48 -26.84
N GLY A 107 -4.23 2.75 -27.32
CA GLY A 107 -2.83 3.18 -27.28
C GLY A 107 -2.58 4.54 -27.94
N LEU A 108 -1.93 5.44 -27.20
CA LEU A 108 -1.55 6.78 -27.64
C LEU A 108 -0.03 6.98 -27.55
N ASP A 109 0.52 7.78 -28.48
CA ASP A 109 1.88 8.30 -28.45
C ASP A 109 1.94 9.49 -27.47
N GLY A 110 2.50 9.25 -26.28
CA GLY A 110 2.51 10.20 -25.18
C GLY A 110 3.77 11.04 -25.08
N ASN A 111 4.89 10.56 -25.61
CA ASN A 111 6.13 11.33 -25.71
C ASN A 111 6.31 12.04 -27.06
N SER A 112 5.36 11.88 -27.99
CA SER A 112 5.34 12.48 -29.33
C SER A 112 6.52 12.06 -30.20
N ASP A 113 6.97 10.80 -30.09
CA ASP A 113 8.05 10.24 -30.91
C ASP A 113 7.57 9.57 -32.21
N GLY A 114 6.26 9.54 -32.43
CA GLY A 114 5.59 8.93 -33.57
C GLY A 114 5.06 7.52 -33.32
N PHE A 115 5.33 6.93 -32.16
CA PHE A 115 4.94 5.58 -31.81
C PHE A 115 4.10 5.55 -30.53
N ALA A 116 3.04 4.73 -30.51
CA ALA A 116 2.34 4.37 -29.30
C ALA A 116 2.97 3.08 -28.75
N ASP A 117 4.07 3.21 -28.01
CA ASP A 117 4.79 2.09 -27.42
C ASP A 117 4.21 1.72 -26.05
N ARG A 118 3.61 0.53 -25.97
CA ARG A 118 3.03 0.00 -24.72
C ARG A 118 4.07 -0.17 -23.60
N LEU A 119 5.36 -0.26 -23.91
CA LEU A 119 6.42 -0.35 -22.90
C LEU A 119 6.90 1.03 -22.42
N ASN A 120 6.59 2.10 -23.15
CA ASN A 120 6.93 3.45 -22.77
C ASN A 120 6.03 3.94 -21.60
N PRO A 121 6.61 4.44 -20.48
CA PRO A 121 5.82 4.89 -19.34
C PRO A 121 4.94 6.11 -19.63
N TYR A 122 5.38 7.01 -20.52
CA TYR A 122 4.62 8.24 -20.86
C TYR A 122 3.42 7.92 -21.75
N ASP A 123 3.58 6.99 -22.68
CA ASP A 123 2.51 6.52 -23.56
C ASP A 123 1.43 5.80 -22.74
N ARG A 124 1.84 4.91 -21.82
CA ARG A 124 0.94 4.25 -20.87
C ARG A 124 0.18 5.25 -19.98
N LEU A 125 0.89 6.23 -19.44
CA LEU A 125 0.29 7.24 -18.57
C LEU A 125 -0.76 8.06 -19.33
N ILE A 126 -0.40 8.62 -20.49
CA ILE A 126 -1.36 9.45 -21.23
C ILE A 126 -2.55 8.62 -21.72
N THR A 127 -2.31 7.41 -22.19
CA THR A 127 -3.35 6.51 -22.68
C THR A 127 -4.42 6.26 -21.62
N LEU A 128 -4.00 5.90 -20.40
CA LEU A 128 -4.95 5.67 -19.32
C LEU A 128 -5.68 6.96 -18.92
N LEU A 129 -4.98 8.09 -18.77
CA LEU A 129 -5.63 9.34 -18.36
C LEU A 129 -6.59 9.90 -19.43
N SER A 130 -6.28 9.71 -20.72
CA SER A 130 -7.18 10.03 -21.83
C SER A 130 -8.41 9.13 -21.82
N TYR A 131 -8.25 7.84 -21.56
CA TYR A 131 -9.38 6.93 -21.37
C TYR A 131 -10.30 7.40 -20.22
N LEU A 132 -9.71 7.75 -19.07
CA LEU A 132 -10.46 8.17 -17.88
C LEU A 132 -11.22 9.49 -18.03
N THR A 133 -10.84 10.34 -19.00
CA THR A 133 -11.48 11.64 -19.24
C THR A 133 -12.41 11.65 -20.44
N MET A 134 -12.50 10.54 -21.19
CA MET A 134 -13.26 10.43 -22.43
C MET A 134 -14.76 10.68 -22.24
N ASN A 135 -15.32 10.25 -21.11
CA ASN A 135 -16.75 10.39 -20.79
C ASN A 135 -17.07 11.64 -19.96
N GLY A 136 -16.05 12.44 -19.62
CA GLY A 136 -16.17 13.62 -18.78
C GLY A 136 -15.07 13.68 -17.71
N LYS A 137 -14.95 14.84 -17.07
CA LYS A 137 -13.85 15.16 -16.15
C LYS A 137 -14.29 15.38 -14.71
N ASN A 138 -15.60 15.25 -14.43
CA ASN A 138 -16.07 15.37 -13.05
C ASN A 138 -15.72 14.09 -12.25
N SER A 139 -15.80 14.19 -10.93
CA SER A 139 -15.40 13.08 -10.04
C SER A 139 -16.17 11.78 -10.27
N ASP A 140 -17.45 11.86 -10.62
CA ASP A 140 -18.29 10.68 -10.86
C ASP A 140 -17.94 10.03 -12.20
N ASP A 141 -17.69 10.83 -13.25
CA ASP A 141 -17.27 10.34 -14.58
C ASP A 141 -15.94 9.60 -14.51
N ILE A 142 -14.96 10.18 -13.79
CA ILE A 142 -13.64 9.57 -13.61
C ILE A 142 -13.77 8.28 -12.79
N ARG A 143 -14.58 8.29 -11.73
CA ARG A 143 -14.82 7.10 -10.90
C ARG A 143 -15.46 5.96 -11.71
N ASN A 144 -16.46 6.28 -12.53
CA ASN A 144 -17.12 5.30 -13.39
C ASN A 144 -16.15 4.75 -14.43
N SER A 145 -15.34 5.61 -15.06
CA SER A 145 -14.32 5.19 -16.02
C SER A 145 -13.25 4.30 -15.38
N LEU A 146 -12.87 4.55 -14.12
CA LEU A 146 -11.99 3.65 -13.36
C LEU A 146 -12.64 2.29 -13.12
N ILE A 147 -13.94 2.24 -12.79
CA ILE A 147 -14.67 0.98 -12.60
C ILE A 147 -14.75 0.20 -13.92
N ASP A 148 -15.05 0.88 -15.02
CA ASP A 148 -15.10 0.28 -16.36
C ASP A 148 -13.73 -0.26 -16.79
N TYR A 149 -12.65 0.49 -16.53
CA TYR A 149 -11.29 0.06 -16.87
C TYR A 149 -10.81 -1.14 -16.04
N TYR A 150 -11.00 -1.08 -14.73
CA TYR A 150 -10.48 -2.09 -13.81
C TYR A 150 -11.39 -3.31 -13.63
N GLU A 151 -12.67 -3.18 -13.96
CA GLU A 151 -13.73 -4.16 -13.71
C GLU A 151 -13.74 -4.66 -12.24
N ASN A 152 -13.37 -3.76 -11.32
CA ASN A 152 -13.09 -4.13 -9.93
C ASN A 152 -13.32 -2.95 -8.97
N GLU A 153 -14.49 -2.91 -8.35
CA GLU A 153 -14.86 -1.87 -7.40
C GLU A 153 -13.93 -1.80 -6.18
N GLU A 154 -13.41 -2.94 -5.71
CA GLU A 154 -12.50 -2.99 -4.57
C GLU A 154 -11.15 -2.37 -4.92
N GLY A 155 -10.63 -2.65 -6.11
CA GLY A 155 -9.43 -2.01 -6.64
C GLY A 155 -9.60 -0.50 -6.74
N VAL A 156 -10.73 -0.04 -7.28
CA VAL A 156 -11.04 1.39 -7.38
C VAL A 156 -11.20 2.03 -6.00
N ARG A 157 -11.84 1.36 -5.04
CA ARG A 157 -11.92 1.83 -3.65
C ARG A 157 -10.53 2.03 -3.05
N ILE A 158 -9.62 1.08 -3.24
CA ILE A 158 -8.23 1.17 -2.77
C ILE A 158 -7.49 2.33 -3.46
N ILE A 159 -7.69 2.55 -4.77
CA ILE A 159 -7.14 3.71 -5.47
C ILE A 159 -7.60 5.01 -4.79
N TYR A 160 -8.88 5.16 -4.48
CA TYR A 160 -9.38 6.37 -3.80
C TYR A 160 -8.87 6.51 -2.36
N GLU A 161 -8.61 5.43 -1.65
CA GLU A 161 -7.98 5.48 -0.32
C GLU A 161 -6.53 5.95 -0.39
N ILE A 162 -5.76 5.45 -1.36
CA ILE A 162 -4.39 5.92 -1.61
C ILE A 162 -4.42 7.41 -2.03
N ALA A 163 -5.38 7.79 -2.88
CA ALA A 163 -5.57 9.16 -3.34
C ALA A 163 -5.86 10.09 -2.15
N GLY A 164 -6.72 9.67 -1.23
CA GLY A 164 -7.01 10.37 0.01
C GLY A 164 -5.79 10.55 0.91
N LEU A 165 -4.93 9.52 1.03
CA LEU A 165 -3.68 9.62 1.78
C LEU A 165 -2.71 10.64 1.15
N PHE A 166 -2.55 10.61 -0.16
CA PHE A 166 -1.70 11.56 -0.88
C PHE A 166 -2.25 12.99 -0.77
N GLN A 167 -3.57 13.17 -0.85
CA GLN A 167 -4.21 14.47 -0.65
C GLN A 167 -4.03 15.00 0.79
N GLU A 168 -4.26 14.15 1.80
CA GLU A 168 -4.19 14.55 3.22
C GLU A 168 -2.76 14.93 3.64
N PHE A 169 -1.77 14.15 3.21
CA PHE A 169 -0.38 14.35 3.66
C PHE A 169 0.49 15.14 2.67
N GLU A 170 -0.03 15.46 1.48
CA GLU A 170 0.64 16.19 0.40
C GLU A 170 2.00 15.61 -0.05
N ILE A 171 2.23 14.33 0.23
CA ILE A 171 3.45 13.57 -0.12
C ILE A 171 3.06 12.20 -0.69
N ILE A 172 3.94 11.64 -1.53
CA ILE A 172 3.72 10.30 -2.12
C ILE A 172 4.56 9.21 -1.45
N ASP A 173 5.64 9.57 -0.75
CA ASP A 173 6.37 8.60 0.07
C ASP A 173 5.77 8.52 1.48
N LEU A 174 4.96 7.47 1.68
CA LEU A 174 4.34 7.13 2.95
C LEU A 174 4.95 5.85 3.56
N SER A 175 6.24 5.59 3.27
CA SER A 175 6.96 4.36 3.62
C SER A 175 7.35 4.26 5.10
N LYS A 176 7.26 5.36 5.87
CA LYS A 176 7.61 5.37 7.30
C LYS A 176 6.83 4.30 8.06
N ARG A 177 7.52 3.56 8.92
CA ARG A 177 6.93 2.53 9.79
C ARG A 177 7.38 2.68 11.23
N VAL A 178 6.51 2.28 12.17
CA VAL A 178 6.82 2.21 13.61
C VAL A 178 6.31 0.91 14.21
N PHE A 179 6.91 0.50 15.32
CA PHE A 179 6.42 -0.61 16.13
C PHE A 179 5.06 -0.25 16.76
N PRO A 180 4.08 -1.17 16.80
CA PRO A 180 2.72 -0.87 17.26
C PRO A 180 2.59 -0.63 18.77
N ILE A 181 3.64 -0.90 19.55
CA ILE A 181 3.67 -0.61 21.00
C ILE A 181 4.69 0.51 21.26
N PRO A 182 4.38 1.56 22.05
CA PRO A 182 5.32 2.64 22.30
C PRO A 182 6.57 2.17 23.06
N LYS A 183 7.72 2.80 22.79
CA LYS A 183 9.06 2.46 23.32
C LYS A 183 9.16 2.27 24.84
N TYR A 184 8.31 2.92 25.62
CA TYR A 184 8.35 2.88 27.08
C TYR A 184 7.36 1.88 27.71
N TYR A 185 6.76 1.01 26.90
CA TYR A 185 5.88 -0.06 27.37
C TYR A 185 6.53 -1.42 27.13
N ASP A 186 6.49 -2.28 28.15
CA ASP A 186 6.93 -3.66 28.02
C ASP A 186 6.05 -4.42 27.04
N SER A 187 6.70 -5.12 26.11
CA SER A 187 6.02 -6.04 25.22
C SER A 187 6.90 -7.25 24.87
N ALA A 188 6.25 -8.37 24.57
CA ALA A 188 6.92 -9.60 24.16
C ALA A 188 6.13 -10.29 23.05
N TYR A 189 6.82 -10.83 22.06
CA TYR A 189 6.20 -11.52 20.93
C TYR A 189 7.12 -12.61 20.38
N THR A 190 6.52 -13.63 19.77
CA THR A 190 7.23 -14.72 19.08
C THR A 190 6.63 -14.91 17.69
N ASN A 191 7.28 -15.73 16.85
CA ASN A 191 6.71 -16.08 15.55
C ASN A 191 5.59 -17.12 15.72
N GLY A 192 4.35 -16.64 15.84
CA GLY A 192 3.16 -17.47 15.98
C GLY A 192 2.36 -17.70 14.69
N PHE A 193 2.81 -17.16 13.56
CA PHE A 193 2.05 -17.22 12.31
C PHE A 193 1.89 -18.67 11.82
N GLY A 194 0.68 -19.01 11.35
CA GLY A 194 0.34 -20.36 10.90
C GLY A 194 0.07 -21.37 12.02
N ALA A 195 0.31 -21.03 13.29
CA ALA A 195 -0.02 -21.89 14.42
C ALA A 195 -1.53 -22.18 14.50
N GLY A 196 -1.91 -23.34 15.04
CA GLY A 196 -3.32 -23.68 15.22
C GLY A 196 -4.01 -22.77 16.26
N ARG A 197 -5.25 -22.37 15.99
CA ARG A 197 -6.12 -21.68 16.95
C ARG A 197 -7.15 -22.66 17.53
N SER A 198 -7.33 -22.64 18.85
CA SER A 198 -8.21 -23.59 19.58
C SER A 198 -9.68 -23.16 19.62
N TYR A 199 -9.97 -21.87 19.58
CA TYR A 199 -11.34 -21.35 19.59
C TYR A 199 -11.95 -21.32 18.17
N GLY A 200 -13.19 -21.77 18.00
CA GLY A 200 -13.91 -21.64 16.72
C GLY A 200 -13.50 -22.63 15.61
N GLY A 201 -13.02 -23.82 15.98
CA GLY A 201 -12.69 -24.89 15.04
C GLY A 201 -11.27 -24.83 14.47
N ARG A 202 -11.00 -25.61 13.41
CA ARG A 202 -9.69 -25.68 12.76
C ARG A 202 -9.40 -24.38 12.01
N ARG A 203 -8.58 -23.53 12.62
CA ARG A 203 -8.12 -22.26 12.03
C ARG A 203 -6.62 -22.09 12.23
N SER A 204 -5.97 -21.42 11.30
CA SER A 204 -4.58 -20.96 11.43
C SER A 204 -4.53 -19.55 12.03
N HIS A 205 -3.39 -19.23 12.65
CA HIS A 205 -3.10 -17.91 13.17
C HIS A 205 -2.55 -17.01 12.06
N GLU A 206 -3.38 -16.11 11.54
CA GLU A 206 -3.03 -15.18 10.45
C GLU A 206 -2.37 -13.88 10.93
N GLY A 207 -1.45 -14.01 11.90
CA GLY A 207 -0.77 -12.86 12.49
C GLY A 207 0.25 -13.28 13.54
N ILE A 208 0.65 -12.33 14.37
CA ILE A 208 1.41 -12.57 15.59
C ILE A 208 0.65 -11.98 16.78
N ASP A 209 0.94 -12.48 17.97
CA ASP A 209 0.40 -11.94 19.21
C ASP A 209 1.53 -11.19 19.96
N ILE A 210 1.32 -9.91 20.22
CA ILE A 210 2.24 -9.02 20.95
C ILE A 210 1.66 -8.81 22.35
N PHE A 211 2.20 -9.53 23.33
CA PHE A 211 1.76 -9.46 24.72
C PHE A 211 2.22 -8.15 25.35
N ALA A 212 1.28 -7.46 26.00
CA ALA A 212 1.52 -6.22 26.75
C ALA A 212 0.42 -6.05 27.80
N HIS A 213 0.63 -5.17 28.78
CA HIS A 213 -0.36 -4.91 29.84
C HIS A 213 -1.66 -4.30 29.27
N TYR A 214 -2.79 -4.59 29.93
CA TYR A 214 -4.06 -3.90 29.64
C TYR A 214 -3.87 -2.38 29.60
N GLY A 215 -4.50 -1.72 28.63
CA GLY A 215 -4.41 -0.27 28.51
C GLY A 215 -3.13 0.27 27.89
N THR A 216 -2.16 -0.60 27.55
CA THR A 216 -1.01 -0.19 26.74
C THR A 216 -1.51 0.44 25.43
N PRO A 217 -1.09 1.66 25.07
CA PRO A 217 -1.49 2.28 23.81
C PRO A 217 -1.05 1.42 22.63
N VAL A 218 -1.93 1.29 21.64
CA VAL A 218 -1.62 0.67 20.34
C VAL A 218 -1.47 1.79 19.32
N LEU A 219 -0.35 1.78 18.61
CA LEU A 219 0.00 2.76 17.59
C LEU A 219 -0.30 2.23 16.20
N SER A 220 -0.72 3.10 15.28
CA SER A 220 -0.69 2.78 13.85
C SER A 220 0.76 2.55 13.41
N THR A 221 1.03 1.42 12.76
CA THR A 221 2.39 1.10 12.28
C THR A 221 2.77 1.86 11.01
N SER A 222 1.80 2.45 10.30
CA SER A 222 2.01 3.14 9.02
C SER A 222 1.10 4.37 8.88
N TYR A 223 1.31 5.11 7.79
CA TYR A 223 0.24 5.92 7.22
C TYR A 223 -0.86 5.00 6.69
N GLY A 224 -2.12 5.39 6.80
CA GLY A 224 -3.22 4.57 6.27
C GLY A 224 -4.60 5.12 6.55
N VAL A 225 -5.59 4.50 5.92
CA VAL A 225 -7.02 4.77 6.09
C VAL A 225 -7.61 3.73 7.01
N VAL A 226 -8.40 4.15 8.00
CA VAL A 226 -9.18 3.24 8.84
C VAL A 226 -10.33 2.67 8.00
N GLU A 227 -10.17 1.48 7.43
CA GLU A 227 -11.21 0.81 6.66
C GLU A 227 -12.28 0.17 7.54
N LYS A 228 -11.90 -0.24 8.76
CA LYS A 228 -12.78 -0.99 9.64
C LYS A 228 -12.56 -0.65 11.10
N ILE A 229 -13.65 -0.46 11.82
CA ILE A 229 -13.65 -0.39 13.28
C ILE A 229 -14.83 -1.21 13.82
N GLY A 230 -14.75 -1.75 15.03
CA GLY A 230 -15.87 -2.46 15.65
C GLY A 230 -15.57 -3.91 16.04
N TRP A 231 -16.62 -4.61 16.48
CA TRP A 231 -16.52 -5.95 17.04
C TRP A 231 -16.55 -7.04 15.96
N ASN A 232 -15.76 -8.10 16.16
CA ASN A 232 -16.09 -9.42 15.60
C ASN A 232 -15.89 -10.53 16.64
N ARG A 233 -16.51 -11.69 16.40
CA ARG A 233 -16.50 -12.83 17.34
C ARG A 233 -15.10 -13.32 17.70
N TYR A 234 -14.13 -13.23 16.79
CA TYR A 234 -12.80 -13.82 16.95
C TYR A 234 -11.80 -12.82 17.52
N GLY A 235 -11.64 -11.66 16.87
CA GLY A 235 -10.71 -10.60 17.24
C GLY A 235 -11.25 -9.60 18.26
N GLY A 236 -12.50 -9.71 18.70
CA GLY A 236 -13.09 -8.75 19.63
C GLY A 236 -13.20 -7.36 19.00
N TYR A 237 -12.88 -6.32 19.78
CA TYR A 237 -12.73 -4.98 19.23
C TYR A 237 -11.47 -4.91 18.38
N ARG A 238 -11.65 -4.55 17.10
CA ARG A 238 -10.58 -4.55 16.11
C ARG A 238 -10.62 -3.34 15.21
N ILE A 239 -9.45 -2.98 14.69
CA ILE A 239 -9.25 -1.93 13.69
C ILE A 239 -8.57 -2.56 12.48
N GLY A 240 -9.05 -2.20 11.30
CA GLY A 240 -8.41 -2.48 10.01
C GLY A 240 -7.90 -1.19 9.40
N ILE A 241 -6.61 -1.14 9.07
CA ILE A 241 -5.98 0.04 8.46
C ILE A 241 -5.29 -0.38 7.16
N ARG A 242 -5.65 0.23 6.03
CA ARG A 242 -4.95 0.00 4.75
C ARG A 242 -3.93 1.09 4.49
N ASP A 243 -2.71 0.69 4.18
CA ASP A 243 -1.63 1.61 3.81
C ASP A 243 -1.53 1.81 2.29
N TYR A 244 -0.70 2.78 1.88
CA TYR A 244 -0.48 3.08 0.47
C TYR A 244 0.24 1.97 -0.32
N TYR A 245 0.84 0.98 0.36
CA TYR A 245 1.33 -0.23 -0.27
C TYR A 245 0.23 -1.28 -0.44
N ASN A 246 -1.05 -0.92 -0.27
CA ASN A 246 -2.17 -1.85 -0.34
C ASN A 246 -1.99 -3.03 0.64
N THR A 247 -1.45 -2.73 1.82
CA THR A 247 -1.32 -3.69 2.93
C THR A 247 -2.37 -3.36 3.98
N TYR A 248 -3.29 -4.28 4.21
CA TYR A 248 -4.26 -4.19 5.28
C TYR A 248 -3.68 -4.73 6.58
N GLN A 249 -3.70 -3.89 7.61
CA GLN A 249 -3.14 -4.15 8.92
C GLN A 249 -4.28 -4.34 9.92
N TYR A 250 -4.30 -5.52 10.53
CA TYR A 250 -5.36 -5.95 11.41
C TYR A 250 -4.90 -5.89 12.86
N TYR A 251 -5.53 -5.02 13.66
CA TYR A 251 -5.27 -4.82 15.07
C TYR A 251 -6.45 -5.35 15.87
N ALA A 252 -6.26 -6.38 16.69
CA ALA A 252 -7.36 -7.04 17.40
C ALA A 252 -7.12 -7.15 18.91
N HIS A 253 -8.15 -7.61 19.59
CA HIS A 253 -8.25 -7.83 21.04
C HIS A 253 -8.18 -6.54 21.86
N LEU A 254 -8.48 -5.41 21.24
CA LEU A 254 -8.42 -4.10 21.90
C LEU A 254 -9.43 -4.03 23.04
N GLN A 255 -9.09 -3.35 24.15
CA GLN A 255 -10.09 -3.06 25.19
C GLN A 255 -10.97 -1.86 24.83
N GLY A 256 -10.53 -1.05 23.86
CA GLY A 256 -11.23 0.12 23.37
C GLY A 256 -10.41 0.87 22.33
N TYR A 257 -11.04 1.84 21.68
CA TYR A 257 -10.44 2.67 20.64
C TYR A 257 -9.98 4.02 21.18
N LYS A 258 -9.10 4.71 20.43
CA LYS A 258 -8.89 6.14 20.65
C LYS A 258 -10.22 6.88 20.47
N LYS A 259 -10.52 7.81 21.37
CA LYS A 259 -11.76 8.62 21.30
C LYS A 259 -11.81 9.37 19.96
N GLY A 260 -12.96 9.25 19.28
CA GLY A 260 -13.24 9.94 18.03
C GLY A 260 -12.71 9.26 16.76
N LEU A 261 -11.95 8.16 16.88
CA LEU A 261 -11.52 7.37 15.74
C LEU A 261 -12.71 6.68 15.08
N LYS A 262 -12.84 6.78 13.76
CA LYS A 262 -13.93 6.17 12.96
C LYS A 262 -13.42 5.68 11.60
N GLU A 263 -14.25 4.91 10.90
CA GLU A 263 -13.97 4.50 9.52
C GLU A 263 -13.82 5.74 8.61
N GLY A 264 -12.85 5.70 7.71
CA GLY A 264 -12.47 6.81 6.82
C GLY A 264 -11.46 7.80 7.41
N ASP A 265 -11.11 7.71 8.69
CA ASP A 265 -10.05 8.56 9.26
C ASP A 265 -8.67 8.20 8.69
N TYR A 266 -7.86 9.22 8.39
CA TYR A 266 -6.44 9.06 8.07
C TYR A 266 -5.61 9.01 9.35
N VAL A 267 -4.63 8.11 9.39
CA VAL A 267 -3.67 7.99 10.48
C VAL A 267 -2.25 8.06 9.95
N LYS A 268 -1.31 8.49 10.80
CA LYS A 268 0.13 8.45 10.54
C LYS A 268 0.84 7.46 11.48
N PRO A 269 2.07 7.02 11.13
CA PRO A 269 2.84 6.13 12.00
C PRO A 269 3.04 6.77 13.38
N GLY A 270 2.66 6.05 14.43
CA GLY A 270 2.78 6.51 15.82
C GLY A 270 1.53 7.17 16.40
N ASP A 271 0.48 7.37 15.61
CA ASP A 271 -0.82 7.77 16.16
C ASP A 271 -1.39 6.65 17.04
N VAL A 272 -1.86 6.98 18.24
CA VAL A 272 -2.62 6.04 19.06
C VAL A 272 -3.94 5.73 18.36
N ILE A 273 -4.26 4.46 18.18
CA ILE A 273 -5.52 4.01 17.55
C ILE A 273 -6.43 3.27 18.53
N GLY A 274 -5.87 2.72 19.60
CA GLY A 274 -6.61 2.01 20.62
C GLY A 274 -5.71 1.56 21.76
N PHE A 275 -6.18 0.59 22.52
CA PHE A 275 -5.49 0.11 23.71
C PHE A 275 -5.54 -1.41 23.80
N VAL A 276 -4.41 -2.01 24.17
CA VAL A 276 -4.28 -3.46 24.38
C VAL A 276 -5.32 -3.94 25.36
N GLY A 277 -5.96 -5.06 25.03
CA GLY A 277 -6.94 -5.70 25.86
C GLY A 277 -6.91 -7.21 25.70
N SER A 278 -8.05 -7.83 25.98
CA SER A 278 -8.24 -9.27 25.85
C SER A 278 -9.64 -9.59 25.30
N THR A 279 -10.17 -8.70 24.46
CA THR A 279 -11.56 -8.82 23.99
C THR A 279 -11.67 -9.82 22.85
N GLY A 280 -12.77 -10.56 22.80
CA GLY A 280 -13.06 -11.51 21.73
C GLY A 280 -13.53 -12.86 22.22
N TYR A 281 -13.52 -13.83 21.31
CA TYR A 281 -13.98 -15.21 21.50
C TYR A 281 -15.40 -15.30 22.05
N GLY A 282 -16.34 -14.50 21.53
CA GLY A 282 -17.72 -14.49 22.03
C GLY A 282 -18.61 -13.43 21.41
N LYS A 283 -19.72 -13.14 22.11
CA LYS A 283 -20.60 -11.99 21.80
C LYS A 283 -19.89 -10.68 22.11
N GLU A 284 -20.39 -9.57 21.57
CA GLU A 284 -19.80 -8.25 21.80
C GLU A 284 -19.61 -7.93 23.27
N GLY A 285 -18.44 -7.35 23.59
CA GLY A 285 -18.01 -7.05 24.97
C GLY A 285 -17.37 -8.22 25.72
N THR A 286 -17.31 -9.43 25.15
CA THR A 286 -16.61 -10.56 25.80
C THR A 286 -15.13 -10.23 26.01
N SER A 287 -14.63 -10.38 27.24
CA SER A 287 -13.24 -10.14 27.62
C SER A 287 -12.74 -11.17 28.65
N GLY A 288 -11.45 -11.13 28.99
CA GLY A 288 -10.83 -12.00 30.01
C GLY A 288 -10.64 -13.48 29.63
N ARG A 289 -10.87 -13.88 28.39
CA ARG A 289 -10.76 -15.31 27.97
C ARG A 289 -9.33 -15.77 27.68
N PHE A 290 -8.37 -14.85 27.65
CA PHE A 290 -6.96 -15.07 27.36
C PHE A 290 -6.15 -13.90 27.92
N ALA A 291 -4.83 -14.06 28.03
CA ALA A 291 -3.93 -13.01 28.49
C ALA A 291 -3.97 -11.78 27.56
N PRO A 292 -3.79 -10.54 28.09
CA PRO A 292 -3.85 -9.35 27.27
C PRO A 292 -2.74 -9.32 26.21
N HIS A 293 -3.13 -9.05 24.97
CA HIS A 293 -2.20 -8.93 23.85
C HIS A 293 -2.85 -8.15 22.70
N LEU A 294 -2.00 -7.58 21.85
CA LEU A 294 -2.40 -7.13 20.52
C LEU A 294 -2.21 -8.29 19.55
N HIS A 295 -3.29 -8.78 18.96
CA HIS A 295 -3.17 -9.59 17.76
C HIS A 295 -2.93 -8.66 16.57
N PHE A 296 -1.84 -8.87 15.84
CA PHE A 296 -1.42 -8.07 14.70
C PHE A 296 -1.30 -8.95 13.45
N GLY A 297 -2.15 -8.71 12.45
CA GLY A 297 -2.17 -9.42 11.17
C GLY A 297 -1.82 -8.50 10.01
N LEU A 298 -1.22 -9.06 8.96
CA LEU A 298 -0.96 -8.36 7.70
C LEU A 298 -1.58 -9.13 6.54
N TYR A 299 -2.25 -8.39 5.67
CA TYR A 299 -2.96 -8.90 4.51
C TYR A 299 -2.62 -8.06 3.28
N LYS A 300 -2.50 -8.70 2.13
CA LYS A 300 -2.21 -8.04 0.86
C LYS A 300 -3.32 -8.36 -0.13
N TYR A 301 -3.78 -7.35 -0.87
CA TYR A 301 -4.71 -7.52 -1.98
C TYR A 301 -3.93 -7.60 -3.30
N ASP A 302 -4.20 -8.64 -4.10
CA ASP A 302 -3.50 -8.90 -5.38
C ASP A 302 -4.25 -8.38 -6.62
N GLY A 303 -5.36 -7.67 -6.43
CA GLY A 303 -6.28 -7.29 -7.50
C GLY A 303 -7.44 -8.27 -7.69
N LYS A 304 -7.47 -9.39 -6.95
CA LYS A 304 -8.55 -10.39 -6.99
C LYS A 304 -8.98 -10.83 -5.60
N ARG A 305 -8.03 -11.03 -4.69
CA ARG A 305 -8.27 -11.55 -3.34
C ARG A 305 -7.28 -10.99 -2.34
N GLU A 306 -7.65 -11.06 -1.07
CA GLU A 306 -6.74 -10.83 0.04
C GLU A 306 -6.11 -12.13 0.54
N TRP A 307 -4.85 -12.04 0.95
CA TRP A 307 -4.14 -13.15 1.57
C TRP A 307 -3.28 -12.66 2.74
N SER A 308 -3.22 -13.47 3.80
CA SER A 308 -2.44 -13.15 5.00
C SER A 308 -0.97 -13.53 4.82
N PHE A 309 -0.07 -12.75 5.42
CA PHE A 309 1.37 -13.02 5.41
C PHE A 309 2.01 -12.76 6.76
N ASN A 310 3.15 -13.41 7.01
CA ASN A 310 3.77 -13.43 8.32
C ASN A 310 4.32 -12.03 8.72
N PRO A 311 3.79 -11.38 9.77
CA PRO A 311 4.24 -10.07 10.19
C PRO A 311 5.54 -10.07 11.01
N TYR A 312 6.01 -11.24 11.46
CA TYR A 312 7.09 -11.34 12.46
C TYR A 312 8.36 -10.57 12.08
N ASN A 313 8.85 -10.73 10.85
CA ASN A 313 10.08 -10.06 10.41
C ASN A 313 9.90 -8.55 10.24
N PHE A 314 8.71 -8.10 9.83
CA PHE A 314 8.37 -6.69 9.73
C PHE A 314 8.35 -6.04 11.11
N ILE A 315 7.67 -6.68 12.06
CA ILE A 315 7.57 -6.21 13.44
C ILE A 315 8.95 -6.10 14.09
N ARG A 316 9.82 -7.10 13.92
CA ARG A 316 11.22 -7.03 14.38
C ARG A 316 12.00 -5.86 13.77
N LYS A 317 11.78 -5.58 12.48
CA LYS A 317 12.42 -4.45 11.80
C LYS A 317 11.92 -3.13 12.36
N TRP A 318 10.61 -2.99 12.53
CA TRP A 318 9.99 -1.76 13.02
C TRP A 318 10.33 -1.48 14.48
N GLU A 319 10.42 -2.50 15.34
CA GLU A 319 10.92 -2.37 16.71
C GLU A 319 12.33 -1.77 16.74
N ARG A 320 13.26 -2.31 15.94
CA ARG A 320 14.64 -1.78 15.87
C ARG A 320 14.70 -0.33 15.40
N ILE A 321 13.82 0.06 14.47
CA ILE A 321 13.76 1.43 13.96
C ILE A 321 13.16 2.36 15.02
N SER A 322 12.11 1.93 15.73
CA SER A 322 11.47 2.72 16.79
C SER A 322 12.29 2.86 18.07
N LEU A 323 13.28 2.00 18.29
CA LEU A 323 14.20 2.08 19.43
C LEU A 323 15.37 3.04 19.21
N ARG A 324 15.73 3.35 17.95
CA ARG A 324 16.77 4.32 17.60
C ARG A 324 16.31 5.75 17.87
#